data_AF-A0A165A7K2-F1
#
_entry.id   AF-A0A165A7K2-F1
#
_cell.length_a   1.000
_cell.length_b   1.000
_cell.length_c   1.000
_cell.angle_alpha   90.00
_cell.angle_beta   90.00
_cell.angle_gamma   90.00
#
_symmetry.space_group_name_H-M   'P 1'
#
loop_
_entity.id
_entity.type
_entity.pdbx_description
1 polymer ?
#
loop_
_entity_poly.entity_id
_entity_poly.type
_entity_poly.pdbx_seq_one_letter_code
_entity_poly.pdbx_strand_id
1 'polypeptide(L)'
;MSDTTSPLSSVRQVDNESRAVFEAIKHDVLHKIWELHKGDDLHDLNEARKLEHVKFYRPLAYKLQEVPYGVNYFAKIVLDEQGHAIHARAFKPSEESEKVVFHAIHVRPSDQGGAVFTLDDEIQYFEY
;
A
#
# COMPACT_ATOMS: atom_id res chain seq x y z
N MET A 1 3.77 -8.24 28.01
CA MET A 1 2.73 -7.50 27.26
C MET A 1 2.54 -8.27 25.98
N SER A 2 1.39 -8.92 25.81
CA SER A 2 1.15 -9.78 24.65
C SER A 2 0.77 -8.88 23.48
N ASP A 3 1.64 -8.78 22.47
CA ASP A 3 1.29 -8.18 21.18
C ASP A 3 0.04 -8.90 20.65
N THR A 4 -1.10 -8.22 20.73
CA THR A 4 -2.41 -8.78 20.37
C THR A 4 -2.74 -8.33 18.95
N THR A 5 -1.82 -8.55 18.02
CA THR A 5 -2.05 -8.34 16.60
C THR A 5 -2.22 -9.70 15.94
N SER A 6 -3.38 -9.90 15.31
CA SER A 6 -3.66 -11.13 14.59
C SER A 6 -2.68 -11.29 13.43
N PRO A 7 -2.39 -12.53 12.98
CA PRO A 7 -1.62 -12.74 11.76
C PRO A 7 -2.36 -12.15 10.54
N LEU A 8 -1.61 -11.86 9.48
CA LEU A 8 -2.20 -11.47 8.19
C LEU A 8 -3.14 -12.55 7.66
N SER A 9 -4.28 -12.12 7.12
CA SER A 9 -5.23 -13.01 6.46
C SER A 9 -4.64 -13.60 5.17
N SER A 10 -5.35 -14.59 4.62
CA SER A 10 -5.15 -14.98 3.21
C SER A 10 -5.38 -13.80 2.26
N VAL A 11 -4.78 -13.88 1.08
CA VAL A 11 -5.00 -12.90 -0.01
C VAL A 11 -6.47 -12.94 -0.44
N ARG A 12 -7.07 -11.75 -0.58
CA ARG A 12 -8.44 -11.54 -1.03
C ARG A 12 -8.45 -10.66 -2.28
N GLN A 13 -9.44 -10.87 -3.14
CA GLN A 13 -9.72 -9.98 -4.27
C GLN A 13 -10.50 -8.76 -3.78
N VAL A 14 -10.29 -7.61 -4.42
CA VAL A 14 -10.94 -6.35 -4.03
C VAL A 14 -12.46 -6.43 -4.21
N ASP A 15 -13.17 -6.24 -3.11
CA ASP A 15 -14.62 -6.12 -3.00
C ASP A 15 -15.05 -4.64 -2.83
N ASN A 16 -16.34 -4.38 -2.62
CA ASN A 16 -16.87 -3.02 -2.50
C ASN A 16 -16.35 -2.28 -1.26
N GLU A 17 -16.19 -2.99 -0.14
CA GLU A 17 -15.72 -2.39 1.11
C GLU A 17 -14.25 -1.99 1.02
N SER A 18 -13.40 -2.95 0.64
CA SER A 18 -11.97 -2.71 0.44
C SER A 18 -11.72 -1.65 -0.63
N ARG A 19 -12.52 -1.60 -1.69
CA ARG A 19 -12.45 -0.52 -2.68
C ARG A 19 -12.71 0.85 -2.07
N ALA A 20 -13.71 0.98 -1.20
CA ALA A 20 -13.98 2.24 -0.52
C ALA A 20 -12.82 2.67 0.38
N VAL A 21 -12.20 1.73 1.11
CA VAL A 21 -10.99 1.96 1.90
C VAL A 21 -9.85 2.48 1.01
N PHE A 22 -9.60 1.84 -0.13
CA PHE A 22 -8.49 2.20 -1.02
C PHE A 22 -8.72 3.49 -1.81
N GLU A 23 -9.97 3.83 -2.13
CA GLU A 23 -10.29 5.14 -2.70
C GLU A 23 -10.15 6.26 -1.65
N ALA A 24 -10.46 6.00 -0.37
CA ALA A 24 -10.32 6.99 0.69
C ALA A 24 -8.86 7.44 0.90
N ILE A 25 -7.90 6.52 0.77
CA ILE A 25 -6.45 6.80 0.93
C ILE A 25 -5.74 7.18 -0.37
N LYS A 26 -6.44 7.15 -1.51
CA LYS A 26 -5.82 7.27 -2.84
C LYS A 26 -5.01 8.54 -3.01
N HIS A 27 -5.53 9.65 -2.51
CA HIS A 27 -4.81 10.93 -2.57
C HIS A 27 -3.48 10.87 -1.83
N ASP A 28 -3.48 10.36 -0.60
CA ASP A 28 -2.29 10.26 0.23
C ASP A 28 -1.26 9.29 -0.35
N VAL A 29 -1.72 8.18 -0.94
CA VAL A 29 -0.86 7.22 -1.65
C VAL A 29 -0.19 7.87 -2.85
N LEU A 30 -0.94 8.57 -3.70
CA LEU A 30 -0.38 9.26 -4.87
C LEU A 30 0.59 10.37 -4.45
N HIS A 31 0.28 11.10 -3.37
CA HIS A 31 1.19 12.09 -2.80
C HIS A 31 2.49 11.43 -2.31
N LYS A 32 2.40 10.28 -1.62
CA LYS A 32 3.58 9.56 -1.16
C LYS A 32 4.44 9.04 -2.31
N ILE A 33 3.84 8.53 -3.39
CA ILE A 33 4.57 8.14 -4.60
C ILE A 33 5.33 9.35 -5.16
N TRP A 34 4.68 10.51 -5.25
CA TRP A 34 5.33 11.74 -5.71
C TRP A 34 6.50 12.17 -4.82
N GLU A 35 6.36 12.06 -3.49
CA GLU A 35 7.47 12.31 -2.55
C GLU A 35 8.66 11.38 -2.80
N LEU A 36 8.42 10.09 -3.06
CA LEU A 36 9.47 9.12 -3.37
C LEU A 36 10.20 9.47 -4.67
N HIS A 37 9.47 9.85 -5.73
CA HIS A 37 10.10 10.34 -6.98
C HIS A 37 10.97 11.57 -6.75
N LYS A 38 10.47 12.55 -5.98
CA LYS A 38 11.24 13.74 -5.66
C LYS A 38 12.49 13.40 -4.84
N GLY A 39 12.42 12.40 -3.96
CA GLY A 39 13.56 11.87 -3.22
C GLY A 39 14.60 11.23 -4.14
N ASP A 40 14.15 10.41 -5.10
CA ASP A 40 15.01 9.79 -6.11
C ASP A 40 15.75 10.83 -6.96
N ASP A 41 15.06 11.88 -7.40
CA ASP A 41 15.64 12.96 -8.21
C ASP A 41 16.71 13.76 -7.45
N LEU A 42 16.58 13.86 -6.11
CA LEU A 42 17.48 14.66 -5.27
C LEU A 42 18.66 13.85 -4.72
N HIS A 43 18.48 12.55 -4.50
CA HIS A 43 19.39 11.72 -3.72
C HIS A 43 19.81 10.41 -4.42
N ASP A 44 19.38 10.16 -5.66
CA ASP A 44 19.63 8.91 -6.41
C ASP A 44 19.21 7.64 -5.63
N LEU A 45 18.15 7.74 -4.82
CA LEU A 45 17.68 6.64 -3.96
C LEU A 45 17.10 5.46 -4.75
N ASN A 46 16.65 5.67 -5.99
CA ASN A 46 16.09 4.64 -6.88
C ASN A 46 14.90 3.85 -6.30
N GLU A 47 14.14 4.43 -5.38
CA GLU A 47 13.03 3.78 -4.70
C GLU A 47 11.78 3.66 -5.59
N ALA A 48 11.54 4.61 -6.50
CA ALA A 48 10.35 4.66 -7.35
C ALA A 48 10.64 4.83 -8.85
N ARG A 49 11.92 4.80 -9.29
CA ARG A 49 12.34 5.04 -10.69
C ARG A 49 11.51 4.38 -11.80
N LYS A 50 10.94 3.19 -11.57
CA LYS A 50 10.13 2.49 -12.58
C LYS A 50 8.71 3.02 -12.75
N LEU A 51 8.24 3.89 -11.84
CA LEU A 51 6.92 4.50 -11.85
C LEU A 51 6.92 5.86 -12.56
N GLU A 52 7.57 5.99 -13.72
CA GLU A 52 7.71 7.29 -14.41
C GLU A 52 6.36 8.01 -14.61
N HIS A 53 5.26 7.26 -14.83
CA HIS A 53 3.92 7.82 -14.93
C HIS A 53 2.86 6.85 -14.37
N VAL A 54 2.20 7.24 -13.27
CA VAL A 54 0.98 6.55 -12.80
C VAL A 54 -0.14 6.77 -13.83
N LYS A 55 -0.51 5.71 -14.58
CA LYS A 55 -1.57 5.77 -15.60
C LYS A 55 -2.96 5.58 -15.01
N PHE A 56 -3.08 4.71 -14.01
CA PHE A 56 -4.31 4.46 -13.29
C PHE A 56 -4.03 4.06 -11.84
N TYR A 57 -5.08 3.98 -11.03
CA TYR A 57 -5.00 3.48 -9.66
C TYR A 57 -5.98 2.33 -9.52
N ARG A 58 -5.49 1.09 -9.54
CA ARG A 58 -6.32 -0.11 -9.54
C ARG A 58 -5.91 -1.06 -8.41
N PRO A 59 -6.60 -1.01 -7.27
CA PRO A 59 -6.47 -2.04 -6.24
C PRO A 59 -6.85 -3.41 -6.83
N LEU A 60 -5.97 -4.39 -6.68
CA LEU A 60 -6.14 -5.74 -7.25
C LEU A 60 -6.45 -6.77 -6.18
N ALA A 61 -5.64 -6.79 -5.13
CA ALA A 61 -5.73 -7.76 -4.05
C ALA A 61 -5.37 -7.11 -2.72
N TYR A 62 -5.82 -7.71 -1.62
CA TYR A 62 -5.49 -7.24 -0.28
C TYR A 62 -5.36 -8.37 0.74
N LYS A 63 -4.68 -8.09 1.85
CA LYS A 63 -4.71 -8.89 3.09
C LYS A 63 -5.17 -8.00 4.23
N LEU A 64 -5.75 -8.61 5.25
CA LEU A 64 -6.20 -7.91 6.46
C LEU A 64 -5.34 -8.32 7.66
N GLN A 65 -5.26 -7.42 8.61
CA GLN A 65 -4.75 -7.73 9.94
C GLN A 65 -5.65 -7.06 10.97
N GLU A 66 -6.29 -7.87 11.82
CA GLU A 66 -7.05 -7.35 12.94
C GLU A 66 -6.09 -6.82 14.01
N VAL A 67 -6.37 -5.61 14.47
CA VAL A 67 -5.60 -4.93 15.50
C VAL A 67 -6.56 -4.29 16.50
N PRO A 68 -6.11 -3.91 17.70
CA PRO A 68 -6.96 -3.14 18.61
C PRO A 68 -7.54 -1.91 17.92
N TYR A 69 -8.85 -1.70 18.07
CA TYR A 69 -9.60 -0.53 17.56
C TYR A 69 -9.73 -0.41 16.04
N GLY A 70 -9.45 -1.48 15.27
CA GLY A 70 -9.71 -1.46 13.84
C GLY A 70 -9.04 -2.57 13.05
N VAL A 71 -8.85 -2.34 11.76
CA VAL A 71 -8.29 -3.32 10.82
C VAL A 71 -7.27 -2.65 9.92
N ASN A 72 -6.07 -3.22 9.82
CA ASN A 72 -5.12 -2.84 8.79
C ASN A 72 -5.46 -3.56 7.48
N TYR A 73 -5.50 -2.80 6.40
CA TYR A 73 -5.61 -3.28 5.04
C TYR A 73 -4.24 -3.14 4.36
N PHE A 74 -3.73 -4.24 3.86
CA PHE A 74 -2.51 -4.29 3.06
C PHE A 74 -2.90 -4.55 1.61
N ALA A 75 -2.75 -3.56 0.74
CA ALA A 75 -3.26 -3.57 -0.62
C ALA A 75 -2.14 -3.73 -1.63
N LYS A 76 -2.36 -4.52 -2.68
CA LYS A 76 -1.62 -4.44 -3.94
C LYS A 76 -2.40 -3.56 -4.91
N ILE A 77 -1.79 -2.46 -5.32
CA ILE A 77 -2.39 -1.47 -6.21
C ILE A 77 -1.55 -1.38 -7.47
N VAL A 78 -2.15 -1.70 -8.62
CA VAL A 78 -1.50 -1.61 -9.94
C VAL A 78 -1.64 -0.19 -10.46
N LEU A 79 -0.54 0.35 -10.99
CA LEU A 79 -0.41 1.75 -11.38
C LEU A 79 -0.32 1.96 -12.89
N ASP A 80 0.00 0.91 -13.67
CA ASP A 80 0.11 0.97 -15.12
C ASP A 80 -0.17 -0.37 -15.83
N GLU A 81 -0.14 -0.33 -17.16
CA GLU A 81 -0.35 -1.49 -18.04
C GLU A 81 0.80 -2.50 -18.02
N GLN A 82 1.98 -2.09 -17.53
CA GLN A 82 3.17 -2.94 -17.44
C GLN A 82 3.11 -3.84 -16.19
N GLY A 83 2.12 -3.62 -15.32
CA GLY A 83 1.92 -4.40 -14.11
C GLY A 83 2.76 -3.91 -12.94
N HIS A 84 3.30 -2.69 -13.01
CA HIS A 84 3.94 -2.08 -11.85
C HIS A 84 2.88 -1.83 -10.78
N ALA A 85 3.19 -2.29 -9.58
CA ALA A 85 2.32 -2.20 -8.43
C ALA A 85 3.07 -1.61 -7.24
N ILE A 86 2.30 -1.11 -6.28
CA ILE A 86 2.78 -0.78 -4.95
C ILE A 86 2.04 -1.63 -3.92
N HIS A 87 2.67 -1.84 -2.78
CA HIS A 87 2.00 -2.36 -1.60
C HIS A 87 1.72 -1.20 -0.63
N ALA A 88 0.45 -0.93 -0.35
CA ALA A 88 0.04 0.18 0.53
C ALA A 88 -0.66 -0.36 1.78
N ARG A 89 -0.45 0.32 2.91
CA ARG A 89 -1.11 0.02 4.18
C ARG A 89 -2.09 1.14 4.53
N ALA A 90 -3.31 0.76 4.83
CA ALA A 90 -4.34 1.62 5.39
C ALA A 90 -4.86 1.06 6.69
N PHE A 91 -5.35 1.92 7.56
CA PHE A 91 -6.05 1.55 8.78
C PHE A 91 -7.49 2.03 8.69
N LYS A 92 -8.43 1.10 8.86
CA LYS A 92 -9.85 1.39 9.03
C LYS A 92 -10.18 1.26 10.53
N PRO A 93 -10.51 2.36 11.22
CA PRO A 93 -10.97 2.29 12.61
C PRO A 93 -12.26 1.47 12.75
N SER A 94 -12.49 0.89 13.93
CA SER A 94 -13.73 0.17 14.23
C SER A 94 -14.93 1.11 14.41
N GLU A 95 -14.69 2.38 14.71
CA GLU A 95 -15.74 3.39 14.80
C GLU A 95 -16.00 4.02 13.43
N GLU A 96 -17.23 3.84 12.92
CA GLU A 96 -17.65 4.35 11.59
C GLU A 96 -17.59 5.89 11.46
N SER A 97 -17.53 6.63 12.57
CA SER A 97 -17.34 8.08 12.57
C SER A 97 -15.90 8.51 12.28
N GLU A 98 -14.93 7.62 12.45
CA GLU A 98 -13.53 7.90 12.19
C GLU A 98 -13.16 7.62 10.73
N LYS A 99 -12.18 8.36 10.22
CA LYS A 99 -11.75 8.23 8.82
C LYS A 99 -10.74 7.11 8.66
N VAL A 100 -10.76 6.48 7.50
CA VAL A 100 -9.67 5.60 7.05
C VAL A 100 -8.39 6.41 6.94
N VAL A 101 -7.29 5.86 7.46
CA VAL A 101 -5.99 6.53 7.52
C VAL A 101 -5.00 5.79 6.61
N PHE A 102 -4.32 6.53 5.74
CA PHE A 102 -3.13 6.04 5.05
C PHE A 102 -1.96 5.91 6.02
N HIS A 103 -1.33 4.74 6.09
CA HIS A 103 -0.16 4.52 6.94
C HIS A 103 1.15 4.63 6.16
N ALA A 104 1.34 3.80 5.13
CA ALA A 104 2.63 3.67 4.46
C ALA A 104 2.51 3.00 3.09
N ILE A 105 3.54 3.19 2.26
CA ILE A 105 3.84 2.36 1.09
C ILE A 105 5.05 1.51 1.47
N HIS A 106 5.00 0.21 1.20
CA HIS A 106 6.13 -0.67 1.44
C HIS A 106 7.30 -0.26 0.54
N VAL A 107 8.45 -0.01 1.14
CA VAL A 107 9.69 0.27 0.42
C VAL A 107 10.73 -0.78 0.80
N ARG A 108 11.21 -1.54 -0.19
CA ARG A 108 12.37 -2.43 -0.05
C ARG A 108 13.65 -1.65 -0.34
N PRO A 109 14.84 -2.18 0.04
CA PRO A 109 16.10 -1.64 -0.44
C PRO A 109 16.12 -1.44 -1.96
N SER A 110 16.80 -0.40 -2.44
CA SER A 110 16.77 0.01 -3.84
C SER A 110 17.35 -1.04 -4.80
N ASP A 111 18.34 -1.82 -4.34
CA ASP A 111 18.90 -2.97 -5.04
C ASP A 111 17.91 -4.15 -5.16
N GLN A 112 16.82 -4.12 -4.39
CA GLN A 112 15.71 -5.08 -4.41
C GLN A 112 14.44 -4.52 -5.07
N GLY A 113 14.55 -3.38 -5.77
CA GLY A 113 13.46 -2.79 -6.55
C GLY A 113 12.63 -1.73 -5.83
N GLY A 114 13.02 -1.30 -4.63
CA GLY A 114 12.43 -0.13 -3.97
C GLY A 114 10.98 -0.33 -3.56
N ALA A 115 10.17 0.70 -3.82
CA ALA A 115 8.72 0.74 -3.60
C ALA A 115 7.92 0.07 -4.73
N VAL A 116 8.57 -0.40 -5.80
CA VAL A 116 7.90 -0.97 -6.97
C VAL A 116 7.87 -2.50 -6.88
N PHE A 117 6.67 -3.04 -7.01
CA PHE A 117 6.36 -4.46 -7.00
C PHE A 117 5.74 -4.86 -8.34
N THR A 118 5.61 -6.16 -8.55
CA THR A 118 4.97 -6.79 -9.69
C THR A 118 3.67 -7.47 -9.29
N LEU A 119 2.93 -7.97 -10.28
CA LEU A 119 1.70 -8.73 -10.04
C LEU A 119 1.95 -10.04 -9.27
N ASP A 120 3.16 -10.59 -9.32
CA ASP A 120 3.51 -11.86 -8.67
C ASP A 120 4.04 -11.67 -7.24
N ASP A 121 4.48 -10.46 -6.86
CA ASP A 121 5.02 -10.19 -5.53
C ASP A 121 3.96 -10.40 -4.43
N GLU A 122 4.27 -11.13 -3.36
CA GLU A 122 3.31 -11.37 -2.30
C GLU A 122 3.08 -10.13 -1.41
N ILE A 123 1.84 -9.90 -0.99
CA ILE A 123 1.52 -8.91 0.05
C ILE A 123 2.05 -9.43 1.39
N GLN A 124 2.98 -8.68 1.98
CA GLN A 124 3.62 -8.99 3.25
C GLN A 124 3.27 -7.95 4.32
N TYR A 125 3.57 -8.27 5.57
CA TYR A 125 3.54 -7.28 6.64
C TYR A 125 4.68 -6.29 6.45
N PHE A 126 4.42 -5.01 6.71
CA PHE A 126 5.42 -3.97 6.83
C PHE A 126 4.91 -2.86 7.76
N GLU A 127 5.83 -2.21 8.47
CA GLU A 127 5.52 -1.10 9.36
C GLU A 127 5.64 0.26 8.69
N TYR A 128 6.65 0.43 7.83
CA TYR A 128 7.03 1.68 7.18
C TYR A 128 7.38 1.45 5.71
#